data_AF-A0A101CAK4-F1
#
_entry.id   AF-A0A101CAK4-F1
#
_cell.length_a   1.000
_cell.length_b   1.000
_cell.length_c   1.000
_cell.angle_alpha   90.00
_cell.angle_beta   90.00
_cell.angle_gamma   90.00
#
_symmetry.space_group_name_H-M   'P 1'
#
loop_
_entity.id
_entity.type
_entity.pdbx_description
1 polymer ?
#
loop_
_entity_poly.entity_id
_entity_poly.type
_entity_poly.pdbx_seq_one_letter_code
_entity_poly.pdbx_strand_id
1 'polypeptide(L)'
;MNYKLQLRTPDSNGNLVFNTIIFDAFKVNIVERYYGLVPKSCDVLFKVRTLDDQLIKRKDGHVKIRIKDQDYETYKNLIKVFSTYEYKNKLISRNDAQQDFVHFILRLVIMNYNLN
;
A
#
# COMPACT_ATOMS: atom_id res chain seq x y z
N MET A 1 15.00 -7.83 4.53
CA MET A 1 14.67 -6.40 4.68
C MET A 1 13.66 -6.29 5.81
N ASN A 2 13.97 -5.52 6.86
CA ASN A 2 13.03 -5.35 7.95
C ASN A 2 11.95 -4.35 7.52
N TYR A 3 10.69 -4.66 7.83
CA TYR A 3 9.58 -3.75 7.61
C TYR A 3 8.51 -3.95 8.67
N LYS A 4 7.70 -2.91 8.89
CA LYS A 4 6.47 -2.98 9.67
C LYS A 4 5.30 -2.62 8.77
N LEU A 5 4.38 -3.57 8.60
CA LEU A 5 3.14 -3.38 7.86
C LEU A 5 2.02 -2.98 8.83
N GLN A 6 1.38 -1.84 8.56
CA GLN A 6 0.22 -1.33 9.28
C GLN A 6 -0.96 -1.26 8.30
N LEU A 7 -1.89 -2.21 8.42
CA LEU A 7 -3.11 -2.23 7.64
C LEU A 7 -4.21 -1.48 8.39
N ARG A 8 -4.97 -0.66 7.66
CA ARG A 8 -6.16 0.07 8.16
C ARG A 8 -5.87 0.81 9.46
N THR A 9 -5.04 1.85 9.37
CA THR A 9 -4.66 2.68 10.54
C THR A 9 -5.90 3.31 11.21
N PRO A 10 -5.80 3.75 12.48
CA PRO A 10 -6.95 4.26 13.25
C PRO A 10 -7.74 5.39 12.58
N ASP A 11 -7.09 6.20 11.74
CA ASP A 11 -7.73 7.30 11.00
C ASP A 11 -8.58 6.83 9.80
N SER A 12 -8.64 5.52 9.55
CA SER A 12 -9.43 4.92 8.46
C SER A 12 -10.92 4.96 8.79
N ASN A 13 -11.74 5.24 7.78
CA ASN A 13 -13.21 5.20 7.84
C ASN A 13 -13.80 4.38 6.68
N GLY A 14 -15.13 4.37 6.55
CA GLY A 14 -15.83 3.55 5.56
C GLY A 14 -15.57 3.91 4.09
N ASN A 15 -15.03 5.10 3.82
CA ASN A 15 -14.73 5.58 2.46
C ASN A 15 -13.25 5.91 2.23
N LEU A 16 -12.44 5.92 3.29
CA LEU A 16 -11.03 6.28 3.24
C LEU A 16 -10.23 5.31 4.11
N VAL A 17 -9.40 4.47 3.49
CA VAL A 17 -8.56 3.51 4.20
C VAL A 17 -7.10 3.89 4.03
N PHE A 18 -6.37 3.85 5.13
CA PHE A 18 -4.94 4.15 5.18
C PHE A 18 -4.17 2.89 5.54
N ASN A 19 -3.21 2.55 4.69
CA ASN A 19 -2.23 1.50 4.96
C ASN A 19 -0.83 2.14 4.95
N THR A 20 0.08 1.65 5.79
CA THR A 20 1.46 2.16 5.84
C THR A 20 2.44 1.00 5.90
N ILE A 21 3.49 1.07 5.09
CA ILE A 21 4.66 0.20 5.18
C ILE A 21 5.83 1.06 5.67
N ILE A 22 6.43 0.67 6.79
CA ILE A 22 7.58 1.37 7.37
C ILE A 22 8.81 0.50 7.15
N PHE A 23 9.80 1.03 6.43
CA PHE A 23 11.13 0.44 6.27
C PHE A 23 12.15 1.18 7.14
N ASP A 24 13.37 0.65 7.20
CA ASP A 24 14.45 1.24 7.99
C ASP A 24 14.91 2.62 7.50
N ALA A 25 14.64 3.00 6.24
CA ALA A 25 15.08 4.27 5.66
C ALA A 25 13.92 5.21 5.25
N PHE A 26 12.73 4.68 5.00
CA PHE A 26 11.58 5.44 4.50
C PHE A 26 10.28 4.74 4.84
N LYS A 27 9.16 5.43 4.65
CA LYS A 27 7.82 4.87 4.77
C LYS A 27 6.98 5.13 3.54
N VAL A 28 6.11 4.19 3.23
CA VAL A 28 5.16 4.25 2.11
C VAL A 28 3.76 4.35 2.69
N ASN A 29 3.10 5.47 2.44
CA ASN A 29 1.70 5.66 2.82
C ASN A 29 0.82 5.37 1.61
N ILE A 30 -0.12 4.46 1.79
CA ILE A 30 -1.08 4.02 0.79
C ILE A 30 -2.47 4.46 1.25
N VAL A 31 -3.22 5.07 0.34
CA VAL A 31 -4.54 5.63 0.58
C VAL A 31 -5.51 5.01 -0.42
N GLU A 32 -6.52 4.32 0.10
CA GLU A 32 -7.62 3.78 -0.68
C GLU A 32 -8.84 4.69 -0.48
N ARG A 33 -9.41 5.18 -1.58
CA ARG A 33 -10.56 6.08 -1.58
C ARG A 33 -11.71 5.38 -2.24
N TYR A 34 -12.76 5.08 -1.49
CA TYR A 34 -13.96 4.45 -1.99
C TYR A 34 -15.05 5.47 -2.28
N TYR A 35 -15.69 5.37 -3.45
CA TYR A 35 -16.74 6.28 -3.89
C TYR A 35 -17.83 5.55 -4.68
N GLY A 36 -19.01 6.17 -4.74
CA GLY A 36 -20.18 5.66 -5.45
C GLY A 36 -21.16 4.87 -4.58
N LEU A 37 -22.40 4.77 -5.09
CA LEU A 37 -23.41 3.81 -4.66
C LEU A 37 -23.17 2.52 -5.46
N VAL A 38 -23.27 1.37 -4.81
CA VAL A 38 -22.80 0.03 -5.22
C VAL A 38 -22.83 -0.24 -6.75
N PRO A 39 -21.73 -0.75 -7.37
CA PRO A 39 -20.47 -1.13 -6.75
C PRO A 39 -19.60 0.09 -6.41
N LYS A 40 -19.03 0.08 -5.19
CA LYS A 40 -18.08 1.12 -4.76
C LYS A 40 -16.83 1.04 -5.64
N SER A 41 -16.56 2.10 -6.38
CA SER A 41 -15.29 2.30 -7.06
C SER A 41 -14.21 2.64 -6.02
N CYS A 42 -12.95 2.26 -6.29
CA CYS A 42 -11.84 2.53 -5.38
C CYS A 42 -10.65 3.11 -6.16
N ASP A 43 -10.15 4.26 -5.71
CA ASP A 43 -8.87 4.82 -6.16
C ASP A 43 -7.81 4.48 -5.12
N VAL A 44 -6.71 3.87 -5.56
CA VAL A 44 -5.55 3.61 -4.68
C VAL A 44 -4.42 4.54 -5.07
N LEU A 45 -3.96 5.33 -4.10
CA LEU A 45 -2.83 6.22 -4.25
C LEU A 45 -1.76 5.90 -3.23
N PHE A 46 -0.49 6.06 -3.58
CA PHE A 46 0.59 5.99 -2.61
C PHE A 46 1.58 7.14 -2.72
N LYS A 47 2.26 7.41 -1.61
CA LYS A 47 3.29 8.43 -1.44
C LYS A 47 4.45 7.84 -0.63
N VAL A 48 5.66 8.32 -0.88
CA VAL A 48 6.85 7.93 -0.12
C VAL A 48 7.29 9.11 0.74
N ARG A 49 7.69 8.81 1.98
CA ARG A 49 8.22 9.78 2.94
C ARG A 49 9.51 9.29 3.57
N THR A 50 10.36 10.21 3.98
CA THR A 50 11.44 9.91 4.94
C THR A 50 10.86 9.49 6.29
N LEU A 51 11.71 9.00 7.18
CA LEU A 51 11.29 8.69 8.55
C LEU A 51 10.76 9.94 9.27
N ASP A 52 11.39 11.10 9.04
CA ASP A 52 11.02 12.43 9.53
C ASP A 52 9.79 13.07 8.84
N ASP A 53 8.96 12.25 8.17
CA ASP A 53 7.72 12.66 7.52
C ASP A 53 7.85 13.62 6.32
N GLN A 54 9.06 13.81 5.78
CA GLN A 54 9.25 14.62 4.59
C GLN A 54 8.83 13.86 3.33
N LEU A 55 8.01 14.49 2.49
CA LEU A 55 7.53 13.90 1.24
C LEU A 55 8.65 13.84 0.20
N ILE A 56 8.89 12.63 -0.34
CA ILE A 56 9.85 12.42 -1.42
C ILE A 56 9.14 12.70 -2.75
N LYS A 57 9.81 13.45 -3.63
CA LYS A 57 9.31 13.67 -5.00
C LYS A 57 9.66 12.46 -5.88
N ARG A 58 8.74 12.12 -6.77
CA ARG A 58 8.95 11.15 -7.84
C ARG A 58 9.94 11.69 -8.85
N LYS A 59 10.41 10.80 -9.73
CA LYS A 59 11.28 11.13 -10.87
C LYS A 59 10.69 12.21 -11.79
N ASP A 60 9.36 12.30 -11.88
CA ASP A 60 8.62 13.28 -12.68
C ASP A 60 8.24 14.56 -11.92
N GLY A 61 8.73 14.75 -10.69
CA GLY A 61 8.44 15.93 -9.86
C GLY A 61 7.10 15.88 -9.11
N HIS A 62 6.23 14.91 -9.38
CA HIS A 62 5.00 14.71 -8.62
C HIS A 62 5.27 13.99 -7.28
N VAL A 63 4.31 13.99 -6.36
CA VAL A 63 4.50 13.41 -5.01
C VAL A 63 3.67 12.15 -4.78
N LYS A 64 2.66 11.91 -5.61
CA LYS A 64 1.74 10.78 -5.47
C LYS A 64 1.67 9.97 -6.74
N ILE A 65 1.40 8.68 -6.57
CA ILE A 65 1.17 7.73 -7.66
C ILE A 65 -0.22 7.17 -7.46
N ARG A 66 -0.99 7.11 -8.54
CA ARG A 66 -2.23 6.34 -8.58
C ARG A 66 -1.90 4.96 -9.16
N ILE A 67 -2.27 3.90 -8.46
CA ILE A 67 -2.17 2.53 -8.97
C ILE A 67 -3.34 2.32 -9.93
N LYS A 68 -3.06 1.84 -11.14
CA LYS A 68 -4.05 1.69 -12.23
C LYS A 68 -3.93 0.33 -12.91
N ASP A 69 -4.94 0.00 -13.71
CA ASP A 69 -4.94 -1.12 -14.66
C ASP A 69 -4.53 -2.45 -14.00
N GLN A 70 -3.55 -3.15 -14.58
CA GLN A 70 -3.09 -4.44 -14.07
C GLN A 70 -2.50 -4.34 -12.65
N ASP A 71 -1.72 -3.29 -12.35
CA ASP A 71 -1.17 -3.09 -11.01
C ASP A 71 -2.30 -2.89 -9.97
N TYR A 72 -3.42 -2.28 -10.38
CA TYR A 72 -4.57 -2.10 -9.48
C TYR A 72 -5.28 -3.43 -9.19
N GLU A 73 -5.44 -4.31 -10.18
CA GLU A 73 -5.98 -5.65 -9.95
C GLU A 73 -5.04 -6.51 -9.10
N THR A 74 -3.72 -6.43 -9.32
CA THR A 74 -2.73 -7.09 -8.46
C THR A 74 -2.82 -6.57 -7.02
N TYR A 75 -2.88 -5.26 -6.83
CA TYR A 75 -3.06 -4.66 -5.50
C TYR A 75 -4.30 -5.20 -4.79
N LYS A 76 -5.45 -5.21 -5.48
CA LYS A 76 -6.72 -5.72 -4.95
C LYS A 76 -6.64 -7.18 -4.52
N ASN A 77 -5.99 -8.01 -5.32
CA ASN A 77 -5.84 -9.43 -4.99
C ASN A 77 -4.97 -9.63 -3.74
N LEU A 78 -3.85 -8.92 -3.66
CA LEU A 78 -2.95 -8.99 -2.51
C LEU A 78 -3.59 -8.47 -1.22
N ILE A 79 -4.27 -7.32 -1.27
CA ILE A 79 -4.92 -6.76 -0.08
C ILE A 79 -6.09 -7.64 0.41
N LYS A 80 -6.79 -8.30 -0.52
CA LYS A 80 -7.91 -9.20 -0.20
C LYS A 80 -7.45 -10.39 0.64
N VAL A 81 -6.24 -10.92 0.43
CA VAL A 81 -5.66 -12.02 1.21
C VAL A 81 -5.72 -11.72 2.72
N PHE A 82 -5.43 -10.49 3.13
CA PHE A 82 -5.44 -10.12 4.56
C PHE A 82 -6.83 -10.17 5.20
N SER A 83 -7.88 -10.15 4.39
CA SER A 83 -9.27 -10.23 4.85
C SER A 83 -9.82 -11.66 4.93
N THR A 84 -9.14 -12.64 4.30
CA THR A 84 -9.65 -14.01 4.19
C THR A 84 -9.59 -14.77 5.51
N TYR A 85 -10.37 -15.85 5.57
CA TYR A 85 -10.40 -16.73 6.73
C TYR A 85 -9.05 -17.41 6.93
N GLU A 86 -8.38 -17.84 5.85
CA GLU A 86 -7.10 -18.55 5.95
C GLU A 86 -6.03 -17.67 6.61
N TYR A 87 -5.92 -16.41 6.18
CA TYR A 87 -4.93 -15.48 6.75
C TYR A 87 -5.21 -15.17 8.22
N LYS A 88 -6.49 -14.90 8.54
CA LYS A 88 -6.93 -14.59 9.91
C LYS A 88 -6.65 -15.74 10.87
N ASN A 89 -6.91 -16.98 10.45
CA ASN A 89 -6.72 -18.17 11.26
C ASN A 89 -5.34 -18.84 11.09
N LYS A 90 -4.38 -18.17 10.43
CA LYS A 90 -3.00 -18.67 10.24
C LYS A 90 -2.92 -20.00 9.48
N LEU A 91 -3.89 -20.26 8.59
CA LEU A 91 -3.89 -21.44 7.71
C LEU A 91 -2.95 -21.27 6.51
N ILE A 92 -2.55 -20.02 6.23
CA ILE A 92 -1.49 -19.68 5.29
C ILE A 92 -0.37 -18.93 6.02
N SER A 93 0.84 -18.95 5.45
CA SER A 93 1.98 -18.18 5.96
C SER A 93 1.67 -16.69 5.93
N ARG A 94 1.58 -16.08 7.12
CA ARG A 94 1.37 -14.62 7.23
C ARG A 94 2.56 -13.84 6.70
N ASN A 95 3.77 -14.37 6.89
CA ASN A 95 4.99 -13.73 6.44
C ASN A 95 5.02 -13.66 4.92
N ASP A 96 4.71 -14.76 4.23
CA ASP A 96 4.73 -14.80 2.77
C ASP A 96 3.68 -13.86 2.18
N ALA A 97 2.45 -13.89 2.69
CA ALA A 97 1.39 -12.99 2.25
C ALA A 97 1.73 -11.51 2.45
N GLN A 98 2.36 -11.16 3.57
CA GLN A 98 2.84 -9.79 3.80
C GLN A 98 4.01 -9.42 2.88
N GLN A 99 4.94 -10.35 2.67
CA GLN A 99 6.12 -10.14 1.85
C GLN A 99 5.74 -9.92 0.38
N ASP A 100 4.79 -10.69 -0.15
CA ASP A 100 4.25 -10.51 -1.51
C ASP A 100 3.67 -9.11 -1.70
N PHE A 101 2.86 -8.64 -0.74
CA PHE A 101 2.31 -7.29 -0.76
C PHE A 101 3.38 -6.22 -0.69
N VAL A 102 4.35 -6.36 0.23
CA VAL A 102 5.43 -5.40 0.41
C VAL A 102 6.34 -5.35 -0.83
N HIS A 103 6.69 -6.49 -1.41
CA HIS A 103 7.49 -6.56 -2.63
C HIS A 103 6.79 -5.91 -3.83
N PHE A 104 5.49 -6.13 -3.98
CA PHE A 104 4.70 -5.46 -5.01
C PHE A 104 4.75 -3.93 -4.86
N ILE A 105 4.52 -3.40 -3.65
CA ILE A 105 4.59 -1.95 -3.41
C ILE A 105 6.02 -1.43 -3.61
N LEU A 106 7.03 -2.16 -3.16
CA LEU A 106 8.43 -1.77 -3.31
C LEU A 106 8.83 -1.68 -4.79
N ARG A 107 8.39 -2.63 -5.63
CA ARG A 107 8.56 -2.56 -7.09
C ARG A 107 8.01 -1.23 -7.63
N LEU A 108 6.78 -0.86 -7.26
CA LEU A 108 6.18 0.40 -7.72
C LEU A 108 6.95 1.62 -7.22
N VAL A 109 7.49 1.58 -5.99
CA VAL A 109 8.34 2.64 -5.44
C VAL A 109 9.62 2.80 -6.27
N ILE A 110 10.38 1.72 -6.48
CA ILE A 110 11.67 1.77 -7.20
C ILE A 110 11.48 2.24 -8.66
N MET A 111 10.37 1.85 -9.29
CA MET A 111 10.06 2.28 -10.66
C MET A 111 9.86 3.81 -10.73
N ASN A 112 9.28 4.43 -9.71
CA ASN A 112 8.80 5.81 -9.78
C ASN A 112 9.55 6.84 -8.92
N TYR A 113 10.35 6.41 -7.94
CA TYR A 113 11.12 7.28 -7.04
C TYR A 113 12.62 7.01 -7.21
N ASN A 114 13.43 8.04 -7.03
CA ASN A 114 14.86 7.90 -6.82
C ASN A 114 15.09 7.78 -5.31
N LEU A 115 15.27 6.55 -4.84
CA LEU A 115 15.77 6.28 -3.51
C LEU A 115 17.30 6.25 -3.64
N ASN A 116 17.93 7.42 -3.53
CA ASN A 116 19.39 7.54 -3.46
C ASN A 116 19.86 7.21 -2.05
#